data_AF-A0A1M7I313-F1
#
_entry.id   AF-A0A1M7I313-F1
#
_cell.length_a   1.000
_cell.length_b   1.000
_cell.length_c   1.000
_cell.angle_alpha   90.00
_cell.angle_beta   90.00
_cell.angle_gamma   90.00
#
_symmetry.space_group_name_H-M   'P 1'
#
loop_
_entity.id
_entity.type
_entity.pdbx_description
1 polymer ?
#
loop_
_entity_poly.entity_id
_entity_poly.type
_entity_poly.pdbx_seq_one_letter_code
_entity_poly.pdbx_strand_id
1 'polypeptide(L)'
;MKKKTKIIIVSLVLLIIAVLFVPVPTGAYKDGGTRTYTALTYKVVRWKVLVDAENTYEKTSVFWYPDNFKSYEELWDKEKEGGL
;
A
#
# COMPACT_ATOMS: atom_id res chain seq x y z
N MET A 1 28.09 20.66 18.80
CA MET A 1 27.84 20.20 17.42
C MET A 1 27.83 21.38 16.46
N LYS A 2 28.64 21.36 15.39
CA LYS A 2 28.68 22.44 14.39
C LYS A 2 27.31 22.56 13.69
N LYS A 3 26.82 23.78 13.39
CA LYS A 3 25.49 24.01 12.77
C LYS A 3 25.26 23.16 11.52
N LYS A 4 26.30 22.95 10.71
CA LYS A 4 26.29 22.10 9.51
C LYS A 4 25.97 20.63 9.81
N THR A 5 26.50 20.08 10.90
CA THR A 5 26.23 18.68 11.32
C THR A 5 24.79 18.47 11.76
N LYS A 6 24.17 19.46 12.44
CA LYS A 6 22.75 19.39 12.82
C LYS A 6 21.83 19.36 11.60
N ILE A 7 22.11 20.18 10.59
CA ILE A 7 21.33 20.24 9.35
C ILE A 7 21.39 18.89 8.61
N ILE A 8 22.59 18.29 8.50
CA ILE A 8 22.76 16.98 7.86
C ILE A 8 21.94 15.92 8.58
N ILE A 9 22.03 15.85 9.91
CA ILE A 9 21.27 14.86 10.70
C ILE A 9 19.76 15.05 10.50
N VAL A 10 19.25 16.29 10.59
CA VAL A 10 17.83 16.57 10.39
C VAL A 10 17.37 16.18 8.99
N SER A 11 18.17 16.50 7.95
CA SER A 11 17.84 16.12 6.58
C SER A 11 17.81 14.60 6.38
N LEU A 12 18.74 13.87 7.01
CA LEU A 12 18.80 12.41 6.94
C LEU A 12 17.59 11.79 7.62
N VAL A 13 17.20 12.29 8.80
CA VAL A 13 16.01 11.83 9.51
C VAL A 13 14.75 12.08 8.70
N LEU A 14 14.60 13.26 8.09
CA LEU A 14 13.46 13.57 7.22
C LEU A 14 13.38 12.66 6.01
N LEU A 15 14.52 12.32 5.40
CA LEU A 15 14.57 11.42 4.25
C LEU A 15 14.17 9.99 4.64
N ILE A 16 14.62 9.50 5.80
CA ILE A 16 14.21 8.19 6.33
C ILE A 16 12.69 8.17 6.60
N ILE A 17 12.15 9.22 7.23
CA ILE A 17 10.71 9.35 7.46
C ILE A 17 9.96 9.32 6.12
N ALA A 18 10.40 10.09 5.12
CA ALA A 18 9.75 10.08 3.81
C ALA A 18 9.72 8.68 3.18
N VAL A 19 10.85 7.94 3.24
CA VAL A 19 10.91 6.57 2.71
C VAL A 19 10.02 5.58 3.48
N LEU A 20 9.83 5.77 4.79
CA LEU A 20 9.00 4.88 5.61
C LEU A 20 7.50 5.08 5.40
N PHE A 21 7.07 6.31 5.10
CA PHE A 21 5.65 6.67 5.05
C PHE A 21 5.11 6.86 3.61
N VAL A 22 5.97 6.99 2.60
CA VAL A 22 5.54 7.01 1.19
C VAL A 22 5.28 5.57 0.72
N PRO A 23 4.07 5.26 0.22
CA PRO A 23 3.72 3.91 -0.17
C PRO A 23 4.43 3.53 -1.47
N VAL A 24 5.23 2.47 -1.41
CA VAL A 24 6.04 1.98 -2.53
C VAL A 24 5.24 0.93 -3.30
N PRO A 25 5.22 0.94 -4.64
CA PRO A 25 4.58 -0.13 -5.41
C PRO A 25 5.24 -1.48 -5.10
N THR A 26 4.46 -2.42 -4.56
CA THR A 26 4.96 -3.73 -4.10
C THR A 26 4.50 -4.90 -4.96
N GLY A 27 3.49 -4.72 -5.81
CA GLY A 27 3.00 -5.82 -6.63
C GLY A 27 1.94 -5.42 -7.64
N ALA A 28 1.92 -6.15 -8.75
CA ALA A 28 0.90 -6.10 -9.78
C ALA A 28 0.39 -7.53 -10.03
N TYR A 29 -0.93 -7.68 -10.12
CA TYR A 29 -1.58 -8.98 -10.22
C TYR A 29 -2.17 -9.19 -11.62
N LYS A 30 -2.21 -10.44 -12.06
CA LYS A 30 -2.78 -10.87 -13.36
C LYS A 30 -4.29 -11.14 -13.28
N ASP A 31 -4.95 -10.46 -12.37
CA ASP A 31 -6.37 -10.60 -12.04
C ASP A 31 -7.24 -9.57 -12.78
N GLY A 32 -6.69 -8.83 -13.75
CA GLY A 32 -7.34 -7.66 -14.36
C GLY A 32 -6.54 -6.38 -14.15
N GLY A 33 -5.54 -6.43 -13.26
CA GLY A 33 -4.52 -5.39 -13.10
C GLY A 33 -4.51 -4.75 -11.72
N THR A 34 -4.85 -5.51 -10.67
CA THR A 34 -4.77 -5.02 -9.29
C THR A 34 -3.35 -4.59 -8.97
N ARG A 35 -3.21 -3.47 -8.25
CA ARG A 35 -1.91 -2.93 -7.81
C ARG A 35 -1.89 -2.73 -6.31
N THR A 36 -0.75 -3.05 -5.71
CA THR A 36 -0.52 -2.84 -4.28
C THR A 36 0.60 -1.83 -4.06
N TYR A 37 0.39 -0.94 -3.10
CA TYR A 37 1.36 0.04 -2.65
C TYR A 37 1.48 -0.07 -1.13
N THR A 38 2.67 -0.35 -0.63
CA THR A 38 2.89 -0.62 0.80
C THR A 38 3.70 0.49 1.43
N ALA A 39 3.20 1.02 2.54
CA ALA A 39 3.92 1.86 3.49
C ALA A 39 4.04 1.13 4.84
N LEU A 40 4.78 1.69 5.79
CA LEU A 40 4.95 1.09 7.11
C LEU A 40 3.63 0.95 7.88
N THR A 41 2.75 1.96 7.79
CA THR A 41 1.51 2.05 8.59
C THR A 41 0.24 1.69 7.81
N TYR A 42 0.32 1.55 6.49
CA TYR A 42 -0.82 1.21 5.65
C TYR A 42 -0.39 0.58 4.34
N LYS A 43 -1.32 -0.14 3.69
CA LYS A 43 -1.20 -0.64 2.33
C LYS A 43 -2.41 -0.17 1.54
N VAL A 44 -2.16 0.43 0.37
CA VAL A 44 -3.21 0.78 -0.59
C VAL A 44 -3.29 -0.34 -1.62
N VAL A 45 -4.50 -0.85 -1.84
CA VAL A 45 -4.78 -1.81 -2.89
C VAL A 45 -5.76 -1.18 -3.86
N ARG A 46 -5.33 -1.05 -5.12
CA ARG A 46 -6.21 -0.66 -6.21
C ARG A 46 -6.68 -1.95 -6.88
N TRP A 47 -7.82 -2.45 -6.43
CA TRP A 47 -8.50 -3.62 -6.98
C TRP A 47 -8.94 -3.36 -8.42
N LYS A 48 -8.64 -4.33 -9.28
CA LYS A 48 -9.13 -4.41 -10.66
C LYS A 48 -9.23 -5.90 -11.00
N VAL A 49 -10.21 -6.56 -10.37
CA VAL A 49 -10.40 -8.01 -10.43
C VAL A 49 -11.44 -8.36 -11.49
N LEU A 50 -11.10 -9.22 -12.45
CA LEU A 50 -12.03 -9.77 -13.44
C LEU A 50 -12.94 -10.78 -12.73
N VAL A 51 -14.22 -10.45 -12.60
CA VAL A 51 -15.21 -11.31 -11.93
C VAL A 51 -15.85 -12.26 -12.94
N ASP A 52 -16.16 -11.76 -14.14
CA ASP A 52 -16.60 -12.56 -15.29
C ASP A 52 -16.14 -11.90 -16.60
N ALA A 53 -16.62 -12.39 -17.75
CA ALA A 53 -16.20 -11.90 -19.07
C ALA A 53 -16.58 -10.43 -19.34
N GLU A 54 -17.56 -9.88 -18.62
CA GLU A 54 -18.10 -8.53 -18.84
C GLU A 54 -17.92 -7.63 -17.61
N ASN A 55 -17.73 -8.19 -16.42
CA ASN A 55 -17.67 -7.48 -15.15
C ASN A 55 -16.27 -7.46 -14.55
N THR A 56 -15.78 -6.26 -14.28
CA THR A 56 -14.55 -6.01 -13.52
C THR A 56 -14.89 -5.31 -12.22
N TYR A 57 -14.48 -5.89 -11.10
CA TYR A 57 -14.52 -5.25 -9.81
C TYR A 57 -13.39 -4.23 -9.70
N GLU A 58 -13.73 -2.95 -9.59
CA GLU A 58 -12.79 -1.86 -9.39
C GLU A 58 -13.06 -1.12 -8.08
N LYS A 59 -12.08 -1.08 -7.19
CA LYS A 59 -12.15 -0.33 -5.93
C LYS A 59 -10.74 0.03 -5.45
N THR A 60 -10.60 1.15 -4.76
CA THR A 60 -9.37 1.47 -4.04
C THR A 60 -9.61 1.36 -2.54
N SER A 61 -8.88 0.46 -1.89
CA SER A 61 -9.00 0.19 -0.46
C SER A 61 -7.70 0.50 0.26
N VAL A 62 -7.83 0.96 1.50
CA VAL A 62 -6.70 1.27 2.37
C VAL A 62 -6.77 0.35 3.58
N PHE A 63 -5.72 -0.46 3.75
CA PHE A 63 -5.56 -1.38 4.86
C PHE A 63 -4.54 -0.82 5.83
N TRP A 64 -5.00 -0.44 7.02
CA TRP A 64 -4.16 0.10 8.08
C TRP A 64 -3.40 -1.00 8.82
N TYR A 65 -2.33 -0.64 9.52
CA TYR A 65 -1.68 -1.54 10.46
C TYR A 65 -2.69 -2.15 11.47
N PRO A 66 -2.66 -3.47 11.73
CA PRO A 66 -1.69 -4.46 11.22
C PRO A 66 -2.13 -5.15 9.91
N ASP A 67 -3.31 -4.84 9.36
CA ASP A 67 -3.82 -5.46 8.13
C ASP A 67 -2.92 -5.19 6.91
N ASN A 68 -2.12 -4.13 6.92
CA ASN A 68 -1.15 -3.86 5.84
C ASN A 68 -0.13 -5.00 5.62
N PHE A 69 0.11 -5.86 6.63
CA PHE A 69 1.00 -7.02 6.49
C PHE A 69 0.34 -8.26 5.88
N LYS A 70 -0.97 -8.25 5.72
CA LYS A 70 -1.71 -9.37 5.12
C LYS A 70 -1.37 -9.58 3.65
N SER A 71 -1.45 -10.83 3.23
CA SER A 71 -1.30 -11.24 1.84
C SER A 71 -2.43 -10.70 0.96
N TYR A 72 -2.25 -10.75 -0.35
CA TYR A 72 -3.30 -10.35 -1.30
C TYR A 72 -4.61 -11.13 -1.09
N GLU A 73 -4.52 -12.44 -0.85
CA GLU A 73 -5.68 -13.32 -0.68
C GLU A 73 -6.47 -12.94 0.57
N GLU A 74 -5.79 -12.74 1.71
CA GLU A 74 -6.43 -12.31 2.95
C GLU A 74 -7.09 -10.93 2.84
N LEU A 75 -6.46 -10.01 2.10
CA LEU A 75 -7.02 -8.68 1.84
C LEU A 75 -8.22 -8.76 0.91
N TRP A 76 -8.20 -9.67 -0.05
CA TRP A 76 -9.29 -9.90 -0.98
C TRP A 76 -10.49 -10.54 -0.27
N ASP A 77 -10.27 -11.51 0.61
CA ASP A 77 -11.33 -12.10 1.42
C ASP A 77 -11.97 -11.06 2.34
N LYS A 78 -11.17 -10.22 2.99
CA LYS A 78 -11.66 -9.10 3.81
C LYS A 78 -12.48 -8.09 3.00
N GLU A 79 -12.12 -7.84 1.74
CA GLU A 79 -12.87 -6.97 0.84
C GLU A 79 -14.25 -7.55 0.53
N LYS A 80 -14.36 -8.86 0.30
CA LYS A 80 -15.64 -9.56 0.08
C LYS A 80 -16.54 -9.51 1.33
N GLU A 81 -15.95 -9.73 2.51
CA GLU A 81 -16.67 -9.68 3.80
C GLU A 81 -17.18 -8.27 4.14
N GLY A 82 -16.45 -7.24 3.72
CA GLY A 82 -16.79 -5.83 3.95
C GLY A 82 -17.92 -5.29 3.07
N GLY A 83 -18.56 -6.14 2.25
CA GLY A 83 -19.64 -5.78 1.33
C GLY A 83 -19.16 -5.62 -0.10
N LEU A 84 -19.19 -6.73 -0.84
CA LEU A 84 -19.45 -6.76 -2.27
C LEU A 84 -20.94 -6.57 -2.54
#